data_AF-H2KTV2-F1
#
_entry.id   AF-H2KTV2-F1
#
_cell.length_a   1.000
_cell.length_b   1.000
_cell.length_c   1.000
_cell.angle_alpha   90.00
_cell.angle_beta   90.00
_cell.angle_gamma   90.00
#
_symmetry.space_group_name_H-M   'P 1'
#
loop_
_entity.id
_entity.type
_entity.pdbx_description
1 polymer ?
#
loop_
_entity_poly.entity_id
_entity_poly.type
_entity_poly.pdbx_seq_one_letter_code
_entity_poly.pdbx_strand_id
1 'polypeptide(L)'
;MSVNHFQNGRTLNTICYLCSHITKFDHSTNADVWNQIIKDSILGSGLIVKAVLCNRNSRAIYAYGPQDFTPSVQQIDVLLGLLQAEDADKNVVNPNFCIALEECTYKDVTHDKLLLASVNKSDLLQPNQSTAAYELASVVTTNSLLIGIYPLAENQEAAKQLLCDIRDYLQDQGL
;
A
#
# COMPACT_ATOMS: atom_id res chain seq x y z
N MET A 1 -39.45 -32.74 7.27
CA MET A 1 -39.21 -33.51 6.04
C MET A 1 -38.08 -32.81 5.30
N SER A 2 -36.90 -33.44 5.31
CA SER A 2 -35.69 -32.92 4.69
C SER A 2 -35.73 -33.15 3.18
N VAL A 3 -35.36 -32.14 2.40
CA VAL A 3 -35.00 -32.33 0.99
C VAL A 3 -33.66 -31.64 0.78
N ASN A 4 -32.60 -32.45 0.84
CA ASN A 4 -31.28 -32.08 0.38
C ASN A 4 -31.23 -32.31 -1.12
N HIS A 5 -30.85 -31.31 -1.89
CA HIS A 5 -30.34 -31.51 -3.25
C HIS A 5 -28.96 -30.85 -3.33
N PHE A 6 -27.94 -31.71 -3.25
CA PHE A 6 -26.54 -31.38 -3.46
C PHE A 6 -26.29 -31.20 -4.96
N GLN A 7 -25.63 -30.11 -5.35
CA GLN A 7 -24.78 -30.10 -6.54
C GLN A 7 -23.56 -29.21 -6.32
N ASN A 8 -22.47 -29.88 -5.96
CA ASN A 8 -21.11 -29.72 -6.47
C ASN A 8 -20.55 -28.30 -6.68
N GLY A 9 -19.56 -27.93 -5.86
CA GLY A 9 -18.64 -26.85 -6.22
C GLY A 9 -17.93 -26.19 -5.04
N ARG A 10 -16.84 -26.80 -4.58
CA ARG A 10 -15.70 -26.19 -3.87
C ARG A 10 -16.03 -25.19 -2.74
N THR A 11 -15.86 -25.69 -1.53
CA THR A 11 -15.67 -24.93 -0.30
C THR A 11 -14.57 -23.86 -0.46
N LEU A 12 -14.95 -22.60 -0.66
CA LEU A 12 -14.10 -21.42 -0.42
C LEU A 12 -14.60 -20.75 0.86
N ASN A 13 -14.20 -21.32 1.99
CA ASN A 13 -14.46 -20.80 3.33
C ASN A 13 -13.27 -19.95 3.80
N THR A 14 -12.94 -18.85 3.09
CA THR A 14 -11.94 -17.88 3.57
C THR A 14 -12.15 -16.47 3.03
N ILE A 15 -13.37 -15.97 2.98
CA ILE A 15 -13.60 -14.54 2.75
C ILE A 15 -14.80 -14.16 3.61
N CYS A 16 -14.55 -13.49 4.75
CA CYS A 16 -15.48 -12.62 5.49
C CYS A 16 -15.03 -12.45 6.95
N TYR A 17 -13.86 -11.82 7.17
CA TYR A 17 -13.57 -11.23 8.49
C TYR A 17 -13.11 -9.77 8.42
N LEU A 18 -12.86 -9.19 7.24
CA LEU A 18 -12.52 -7.78 7.08
C LEU A 18 -13.71 -6.88 6.65
N CYS A 19 -14.81 -7.47 6.17
CA CYS A 19 -15.95 -6.71 5.65
C CYS A 19 -16.86 -6.05 6.72
N SER A 20 -16.55 -6.19 8.02
CA SER A 20 -17.44 -5.74 9.10
C SER A 20 -16.95 -4.52 9.88
N HIS A 21 -15.81 -3.92 9.53
CA HIS A 21 -15.27 -2.74 10.24
C HIS A 21 -15.00 -1.52 9.35
N ILE A 22 -15.44 -1.51 8.08
CA ILE A 22 -15.46 -0.27 7.30
C ILE A 22 -16.76 0.45 7.64
N THR A 23 -16.73 1.17 8.75
CA THR A 23 -17.78 2.11 9.14
C THR A 23 -17.97 3.09 7.98
N LYS A 24 -19.20 3.19 7.44
CA LYS A 24 -19.54 4.14 6.38
C LYS A 24 -19.09 5.54 6.79
N PHE A 25 -18.00 6.03 6.20
CA PHE A 25 -17.46 7.34 6.51
C PHE A 25 -18.36 8.43 5.91
N ASP A 26 -18.85 9.32 6.77
CA ASP A 26 -19.70 10.46 6.42
C ASP A 26 -18.90 11.46 5.57
N HIS A 27 -19.52 12.02 4.53
CA HIS A 27 -18.92 12.88 3.49
C HIS A 27 -18.44 14.25 4.02
N SER A 28 -17.44 14.25 4.89
CA SER A 28 -16.68 15.45 5.24
C SER A 28 -15.46 15.52 4.31
N THR A 29 -15.47 16.48 3.37
CA THR A 29 -14.39 16.86 2.42
C THR A 29 -13.34 15.76 2.20
N ASN A 30 -13.55 14.89 1.20
CA ASN A 30 -12.73 13.74 0.75
C ASN A 30 -11.36 13.50 1.42
N ALA A 31 -10.48 14.51 1.53
CA ALA A 31 -9.22 14.44 2.26
C ALA A 31 -9.33 13.98 3.73
N ASP A 32 -10.40 14.36 4.46
CA ASP A 32 -10.57 13.97 5.86
C ASP A 32 -10.86 12.46 5.99
N VAL A 33 -11.74 11.94 5.12
CA VAL A 33 -12.05 10.51 5.03
C VAL A 33 -10.79 9.70 4.70
N TRP A 34 -9.97 10.13 3.73
CA TRP A 34 -8.72 9.42 3.41
C TRP A 34 -7.72 9.45 4.55
N ASN A 35 -7.64 10.56 5.27
CA ASN A 35 -6.77 10.69 6.43
C ASN A 35 -7.20 9.74 7.56
N GLN A 36 -8.51 9.60 7.79
CA GLN A 36 -9.05 8.62 8.73
C GLN A 36 -8.74 7.18 8.29
N ILE A 37 -8.89 6.85 7.01
CA ILE A 37 -8.57 5.50 6.50
C ILE A 37 -7.08 5.17 6.68
N ILE A 38 -6.17 6.09 6.35
CA ILE A 38 -4.74 5.89 6.58
C ILE A 38 -4.45 5.70 8.08
N LYS A 39 -5.05 6.50 8.95
CA LYS A 39 -4.76 6.47 10.39
C LYS A 39 -5.40 5.28 11.11
N ASP A 40 -6.66 5.01 10.84
CA ASP A 40 -7.46 3.99 11.55
C ASP A 40 -7.32 2.62 10.90
N SER A 41 -7.46 2.53 9.57
CA SER A 41 -7.43 1.25 8.85
C SER A 41 -6.01 0.79 8.54
N ILE A 42 -5.11 1.69 8.11
CA ILE A 42 -3.74 1.30 7.75
C ILE A 42 -2.82 1.30 8.96
N LEU A 43 -2.60 2.45 9.59
CA LEU A 43 -1.70 2.57 10.74
C LEU A 43 -2.29 1.92 11.99
N GLY A 44 -3.62 2.01 12.19
CA GLY A 44 -4.31 1.38 13.31
C GLY A 44 -4.31 -0.15 13.27
N SER A 45 -4.05 -0.76 12.11
CA SER A 45 -3.85 -2.22 12.01
C SER A 45 -2.58 -2.70 12.73
N GLY A 46 -1.60 -1.82 12.97
CA GLY A 46 -0.28 -2.18 13.51
C GLY A 46 0.61 -2.97 12.54
N LEU A 47 0.14 -3.26 11.32
CA LEU A 47 0.91 -3.95 10.29
C LEU A 47 1.80 -3.00 9.50
N ILE A 48 1.33 -1.77 9.27
CA ILE A 48 1.99 -0.76 8.47
C ILE A 48 2.42 0.39 9.38
N VAL A 49 3.69 0.77 9.30
CA VAL A 49 4.30 1.79 10.17
C VAL A 49 4.27 3.19 9.56
N LYS A 50 4.35 3.27 8.22
CA LYS A 50 4.24 4.54 7.49
C LYS A 50 3.41 4.30 6.23
N ALA A 51 2.52 5.22 5.88
CA ALA A 51 1.71 5.15 4.67
C ALA A 51 1.41 6.52 4.09
N VAL A 52 1.26 6.60 2.78
CA VAL A 52 0.86 7.81 2.07
C VAL A 52 -0.01 7.46 0.88
N LEU A 53 -1.08 8.22 0.72
CA LEU A 53 -1.99 8.19 -0.42
C LEU A 53 -1.86 9.51 -1.18
N CYS A 54 -1.57 9.42 -2.48
CA CYS A 54 -1.48 10.57 -3.36
C CYS A 54 -2.19 10.34 -4.69
N ASN A 55 -2.55 11.43 -5.37
CA ASN A 55 -3.14 11.39 -6.69
C ASN A 55 -2.06 11.09 -7.74
N ARG A 56 -2.31 10.11 -8.60
CA ARG A 56 -1.41 9.69 -9.67
C ARG A 56 -1.15 10.80 -10.70
N ASN A 57 -2.18 11.58 -11.04
CA ASN A 57 -2.13 12.60 -12.09
C ASN A 57 -1.57 13.92 -11.58
N SER A 58 -2.07 14.41 -10.44
CA SER A 58 -1.67 15.70 -9.87
C SER A 58 -0.49 15.61 -8.91
N ARG A 59 -0.11 14.39 -8.48
CA ARG A 59 0.89 14.14 -7.42
C ARG A 59 0.52 14.81 -6.08
N ALA A 60 -0.74 15.19 -5.92
CA ALA A 60 -1.27 15.80 -4.71
C ALA A 60 -1.43 14.74 -3.62
N ILE A 61 -0.93 15.02 -2.43
CA ILE A 61 -1.06 14.10 -1.29
C ILE A 61 -2.47 14.26 -0.72
N TYR A 62 -3.21 13.15 -0.64
CA TYR A 62 -4.54 13.10 -0.03
C TYR A 62 -4.46 12.81 1.46
N ALA A 63 -3.60 11.88 1.84
CA ALA A 63 -3.42 11.47 3.22
C ALA A 63 -2.03 10.88 3.42
N TYR A 64 -1.49 11.00 4.62
CA TYR A 64 -0.19 10.44 4.98
C TYR A 64 -0.10 10.24 6.49
N GLY A 65 0.77 9.34 6.91
CA GLY A 65 1.10 9.16 8.30
C GLY A 65 2.32 8.25 8.49
N PRO A 66 3.12 8.45 9.54
CA PRO A 66 3.06 9.57 10.49
C PRO A 66 3.41 10.91 9.81
N GLN A 67 3.27 12.04 10.52
CA GLN A 67 3.36 13.40 9.93
C GLN A 67 4.70 13.69 9.22
N ASP A 68 5.75 12.95 9.56
CA ASP A 68 7.08 13.07 8.97
C ASP A 68 7.21 12.35 7.62
N PHE A 69 6.28 11.45 7.29
CA PHE A 69 6.29 10.68 6.05
C PHE A 69 5.60 11.41 4.90
N THR A 70 6.23 12.49 4.43
CA THR A 70 5.71 13.32 3.34
C THR A 70 6.66 13.28 2.12
N PRO A 71 6.37 12.46 1.09
CA PRO A 71 7.21 12.41 -0.10
C PRO A 71 7.05 13.64 -0.99
N SER A 72 8.13 14.02 -1.67
CA SER A 72 8.11 15.09 -2.68
C SER A 72 7.51 14.61 -4.00
N VAL A 73 6.98 15.55 -4.80
CA VAL A 73 6.43 15.27 -6.14
C VAL A 73 7.44 14.51 -7.04
N GLN A 74 8.72 14.88 -6.99
CA GLN A 74 9.77 14.19 -7.75
C GLN A 74 9.96 12.72 -7.32
N GLN A 75 9.87 12.46 -6.02
CA GLN A 75 9.99 11.10 -5.47
C GLN A 75 8.80 10.22 -5.89
N ILE A 76 7.59 10.80 -5.88
CA ILE A 76 6.37 10.14 -6.38
C ILE A 76 6.51 9.83 -7.88
N ASP A 77 7.04 10.76 -8.67
CA ASP A 77 7.21 10.56 -10.12
C ASP A 77 8.20 9.44 -10.44
N VAL A 78 9.30 9.35 -9.69
CA VAL A 78 10.24 8.22 -9.77
C VAL A 78 9.54 6.89 -9.49
N LEU A 79 8.73 6.81 -8.44
CA LEU A 79 8.01 5.58 -8.08
C LEU A 79 6.99 5.17 -9.15
N LEU A 80 6.24 6.13 -9.69
CA LEU A 80 5.32 5.91 -10.80
C LEU A 80 6.07 5.49 -12.07
N GLY A 81 7.27 6.01 -12.27
CA GLY A 81 8.17 5.59 -13.35
C GLY A 81 8.62 4.14 -13.21
N LEU A 82 8.94 3.69 -11.99
CA LEU A 82 9.31 2.29 -11.71
C LEU A 82 8.14 1.32 -11.97
N LEU A 83 6.95 1.64 -11.48
CA LEU A 83 5.72 0.87 -11.75
C LEU A 83 5.39 0.76 -13.24
N GLN A 84 5.68 1.81 -14.02
CA GLN A 84 5.48 1.80 -15.47
C GLN A 84 6.63 1.13 -16.25
N ALA A 85 7.84 1.18 -15.73
CA ALA A 85 9.02 0.60 -16.38
C ALA A 85 8.92 -0.93 -16.42
N GLU A 86 8.37 -1.55 -15.39
CA GLU A 86 8.14 -3.01 -15.40
C GLU A 86 7.07 -3.40 -16.43
N ASP A 87 5.94 -2.68 -16.49
CA ASP A 87 4.89 -2.90 -17.50
C ASP A 87 5.43 -2.75 -18.94
N ALA A 88 6.45 -1.91 -19.11
CA ALA A 88 7.09 -1.64 -20.39
C ALA A 88 8.29 -2.54 -20.73
N ASP A 89 8.59 -3.58 -19.94
CA ASP A 89 9.76 -4.46 -20.09
C ASP A 89 11.09 -3.67 -20.15
N LYS A 90 11.12 -2.49 -19.50
CA LYS A 90 12.27 -1.61 -19.47
C LYS A 90 13.13 -1.96 -18.27
N ASN A 91 14.38 -2.34 -18.55
CA ASN A 91 15.40 -2.55 -17.54
C ASN A 91 15.46 -1.33 -16.61
N VAL A 92 15.14 -1.51 -15.32
CA VAL A 92 15.16 -0.44 -14.32
C VAL A 92 16.60 0.04 -14.17
N VAL A 93 16.92 1.17 -14.82
CA VAL A 93 18.30 1.69 -14.92
C VAL A 93 18.85 2.12 -13.55
N ASN A 94 17.97 2.51 -12.62
CA ASN A 94 18.35 2.81 -11.25
C ASN A 94 17.31 2.25 -10.27
N PRO A 95 17.62 1.15 -9.56
CA PRO A 95 16.70 0.58 -8.58
C PRO A 95 16.68 1.39 -7.27
N ASN A 96 17.63 2.29 -7.04
CA ASN A 96 17.70 3.06 -5.79
C ASN A 96 16.92 4.36 -5.92
N PHE A 97 15.98 4.58 -5.01
CA PHE A 97 15.13 5.76 -4.96
C PHE A 97 14.87 6.17 -3.51
N CYS A 98 14.47 7.42 -3.30
CA CYS A 98 14.11 7.92 -1.97
C CYS A 98 12.63 8.28 -1.93
N ILE A 99 11.94 7.93 -0.85
CA ILE A 99 10.56 8.33 -0.56
C ILE A 99 10.55 9.02 0.79
N ALA A 100 10.12 10.28 0.85
CA ALA A 100 10.28 11.13 2.02
C ALA A 100 11.75 11.16 2.48
N LEU A 101 12.04 10.65 3.69
CA LEU A 101 13.38 10.53 4.25
C LEU A 101 13.98 9.13 4.10
N GLU A 102 13.25 8.18 3.48
CA GLU A 102 13.65 6.78 3.44
C GLU A 102 14.35 6.44 2.12
N GLU A 103 15.53 5.82 2.21
CA GLU A 103 16.28 5.32 1.05
C GLU A 103 15.85 3.88 0.75
N CYS A 104 15.26 3.67 -0.42
CA CYS A 104 14.67 2.41 -0.84
C CYS A 104 15.37 1.85 -2.08
N THR A 105 15.43 0.52 -2.18
CA THR A 105 15.89 -0.18 -3.39
C THR A 105 14.77 -1.04 -3.93
N TYR A 106 14.35 -0.74 -5.15
CA TYR A 106 13.43 -1.54 -5.95
C TYR A 106 13.86 -3.01 -5.94
N LYS A 107 12.92 -3.90 -5.64
CA LYS A 107 13.12 -5.35 -5.71
C LYS A 107 12.44 -5.90 -6.95
N ASP A 108 11.11 -5.78 -7.00
CA ASP A 108 10.25 -6.50 -7.94
C ASP A 108 8.84 -5.87 -7.91
N VAL A 109 8.04 -5.99 -8.96
CA VAL A 109 6.59 -5.75 -8.89
C VAL A 109 5.87 -7.08 -9.10
N THR A 110 4.93 -7.37 -8.20
CA THR A 110 4.13 -8.59 -8.32
C THR A 110 3.07 -8.44 -9.42
N HIS A 111 2.55 -9.57 -9.92
CA HIS A 111 1.46 -9.63 -10.91
C HIS A 111 0.25 -8.72 -10.61
N ASP A 112 0.04 -8.37 -9.35
CA ASP A 112 -1.05 -7.53 -8.87
C ASP A 112 -0.73 -6.02 -8.93
N LYS A 113 0.32 -5.62 -9.67
CA LYS A 113 0.84 -4.23 -9.75
C LYS A 113 1.23 -3.64 -8.39
N LEU A 114 1.67 -4.51 -7.49
CA LEU A 114 2.22 -4.16 -6.18
C LEU A 114 3.74 -4.13 -6.31
N LEU A 115 4.31 -2.92 -6.32
CA LEU A 115 5.76 -2.71 -6.33
C LEU A 115 6.32 -2.95 -4.94
N LEU A 116 7.38 -3.75 -4.86
CA LEU A 116 8.12 -4.05 -3.65
C LEU A 116 9.50 -3.41 -3.70
N ALA A 117 9.91 -2.81 -2.59
CA ALA A 117 11.23 -2.22 -2.42
C ALA A 117 11.75 -2.45 -1.00
N SER A 118 13.04 -2.71 -0.86
CA SER A 118 13.67 -2.79 0.46
C SER A 118 13.94 -1.40 0.99
N VAL A 119 13.64 -1.14 2.25
CA VAL A 119 14.00 0.12 2.91
C VAL A 119 15.38 -0.06 3.53
N ASN A 120 16.40 0.56 2.92
CA ASN A 120 17.78 0.46 3.37
C ASN A 120 18.09 1.43 4.49
N LYS A 121 17.50 2.62 4.43
CA LYS A 121 17.70 3.66 5.44
C LYS A 121 16.39 4.30 5.77
N SER A 122 16.13 4.41 7.06
CA SER A 122 14.94 5.03 7.60
C SER A 122 15.23 5.62 8.95
N ASP A 123 14.51 6.66 9.33
CA ASP A 123 14.48 7.13 10.73
C ASP A 123 14.01 6.03 11.70
N LEU A 124 13.22 5.06 11.20
CA LEU A 124 12.78 3.88 11.95
C LEU A 124 13.86 2.82 12.15
N LEU A 125 14.94 2.87 11.36
CA LEU A 125 16.06 1.95 11.46
C LEU A 125 17.06 2.52 12.48
N GLN A 126 17.23 1.83 13.61
CA GLN A 126 18.36 2.12 14.48
C GLN A 126 19.66 1.96 13.69
N PRO A 127 20.72 2.74 13.96
CA PRO A 127 21.98 2.72 13.19
C PRO A 127 22.68 1.35 13.16
N ASN A 128 22.26 0.40 14.00
CA ASN A 128 22.76 -0.97 14.09
C ASN A 128 21.82 -2.04 13.52
N GLN A 129 20.66 -1.68 12.98
CA GLN A 129 19.75 -2.63 12.32
C GLN A 129 20.11 -2.74 10.85
N SER A 130 20.32 -3.96 10.36
CA SER A 130 20.60 -4.22 8.94
C SER A 130 19.48 -3.67 8.05
N THR A 131 19.87 -3.28 6.84
CA THR A 131 19.11 -2.66 5.73
C THR A 131 17.90 -3.47 5.21
N ALA A 132 17.39 -4.44 5.96
CA ALA A 132 16.35 -5.39 5.58
C ALA A 132 15.27 -5.58 6.66
N ALA A 133 15.16 -4.69 7.65
CA ALA A 133 14.11 -4.81 8.66
C ALA A 133 12.73 -4.30 8.18
N TYR A 134 12.69 -3.51 7.10
CA TYR A 134 11.46 -2.94 6.56
C TYR A 134 11.38 -3.11 5.05
N GLU A 135 10.16 -3.33 4.55
CA GLU A 135 9.83 -3.38 3.13
C GLU A 135 8.79 -2.30 2.83
N LEU A 136 9.01 -1.60 1.74
CA LEU A 136 8.05 -0.67 1.15
C LEU A 136 7.29 -1.44 0.09
N ALA A 137 5.96 -1.34 0.14
CA ALA A 137 5.12 -1.73 -0.95
C ALA A 137 4.26 -0.56 -1.45
N SER A 138 4.07 -0.51 -2.75
CA SER A 138 3.31 0.53 -3.42
C SER A 138 2.30 -0.10 -4.37
N VAL A 139 1.05 0.36 -4.27
CA VAL A 139 -0.04 -0.03 -5.15
C VAL A 139 -0.58 1.17 -5.87
N VAL A 140 -0.88 1.00 -7.15
CA VAL A 140 -1.47 2.03 -7.98
C VAL A 140 -2.90 1.66 -8.36
N THR A 141 -3.78 2.64 -8.29
CA THR A 141 -5.18 2.57 -8.75
C THR A 141 -5.33 3.40 -10.03
N THR A 142 -6.57 3.66 -10.46
CA THR A 142 -6.79 4.42 -11.70
C THR A 142 -6.30 5.86 -11.55
N ASN A 143 -6.58 6.52 -10.43
CA ASN A 143 -6.24 7.93 -10.19
C ASN A 143 -5.36 8.16 -8.96
N SER A 144 -5.03 7.12 -8.19
CA SER A 144 -4.32 7.25 -6.92
C SER A 144 -3.16 6.26 -6.78
N LEU A 145 -2.24 6.58 -5.89
CA LEU A 145 -1.07 5.80 -5.54
C LEU A 145 -1.02 5.71 -4.02
N LEU A 146 -1.01 4.48 -3.51
CA LEU A 146 -0.89 4.18 -2.09
C LEU A 146 0.46 3.52 -1.86
N ILE A 147 1.23 4.08 -0.93
CA ILE A 147 2.54 3.59 -0.53
C ILE A 147 2.47 3.24 0.95
N GLY A 148 2.94 2.06 1.32
CA GLY A 148 3.02 1.60 2.70
C GLY A 148 4.38 1.00 3.01
N ILE A 149 4.93 1.31 4.19
CA ILE A 149 6.14 0.72 4.73
C ILE A 149 5.73 -0.14 5.93
N TYR A 150 6.19 -1.38 5.94
CA TYR A 150 5.94 -2.34 7.02
C TYR A 150 7.22 -3.07 7.40
N PRO A 151 7.34 -3.55 8.65
CA PRO A 151 8.46 -4.39 9.06
C PRO A 151 8.41 -5.74 8.35
N LEU A 152 9.57 -6.25 7.93
CA LEU A 152 9.78 -7.61 7.42
C LEU A 152 9.76 -8.64 8.56
N ALA A 153 8.65 -8.67 9.30
CA ALA A 153 8.34 -9.65 10.33
C ALA A 153 7.41 -10.75 9.77
N GLU A 154 6.97 -11.68 10.61
CA GLU A 154 6.06 -12.78 10.22
C GLU A 154 4.72 -12.31 9.59
N ASN A 155 4.37 -11.03 9.69
CA ASN A 155 3.12 -10.46 9.20
C ASN A 155 3.22 -9.72 7.84
N GLN A 156 4.30 -9.91 7.07
CA GLN A 156 4.48 -9.26 5.77
C GLN A 156 3.33 -9.55 4.78
N GLU A 157 2.80 -10.78 4.76
CA GLU A 157 1.71 -11.16 3.86
C GLU A 157 0.40 -10.44 4.22
N ALA A 158 0.13 -10.29 5.52
CA ALA A 158 -1.02 -9.53 6.01
C ALA A 158 -0.91 -8.04 5.65
N ALA A 159 0.28 -7.45 5.73
CA ALA A 159 0.50 -6.06 5.33
C ALA A 159 0.28 -5.86 3.82
N LYS A 160 0.78 -6.78 2.98
CA LYS A 160 0.54 -6.76 1.53
C LYS A 160 -0.95 -6.90 1.20
N GLN A 161 -1.63 -7.84 1.85
CA GLN A 161 -3.06 -8.06 1.67
C GLN A 161 -3.88 -6.81 2.03
N LEU A 162 -3.52 -6.14 3.14
CA LEU A 162 -4.17 -4.91 3.57
C LEU A 162 -4.02 -3.79 2.52
N LEU A 163 -2.82 -3.62 1.94
CA LEU A 163 -2.62 -2.63 0.87
C LEU A 163 -3.46 -2.93 -0.38
N CYS A 164 -3.59 -4.21 -0.76
CA CYS A 164 -4.45 -4.61 -1.87
C CYS A 164 -5.94 -4.40 -1.58
N ASP A 165 -6.40 -4.66 -0.35
CA ASP A 165 -7.79 -4.42 0.08
C ASP A 165 -8.13 -2.92 0.02
N ILE A 166 -7.25 -2.07 0.55
CA ILE A 166 -7.43 -0.61 0.48
C ILE A 166 -7.36 -0.12 -0.97
N ARG A 167 -6.49 -0.69 -1.81
CA ARG A 167 -6.45 -0.36 -3.25
C ARG A 167 -7.79 -0.67 -3.92
N ASP A 168 -8.34 -1.86 -3.69
CA ASP A 168 -9.61 -2.27 -4.30
C ASP A 168 -10.76 -1.36 -3.83
N TYR A 169 -10.77 -1.04 -2.52
CA TYR A 169 -11.70 -0.06 -1.96
C TYR A 169 -11.57 1.32 -2.62
N LEU A 170 -10.34 1.85 -2.76
CA LEU A 170 -10.10 3.13 -3.45
C LEU A 170 -10.62 3.09 -4.89
N GLN A 171 -10.38 2.00 -5.60
CA GLN A 171 -10.83 1.83 -6.97
C GLN A 171 -12.36 1.77 -7.08
N ASP A 172 -13.05 1.09 -6.15
CA ASP A 172 -14.51 1.06 -6.06
C ASP A 172 -15.10 2.46 -5.78
N GLN A 173 -14.39 3.26 -4.98
CA GLN A 173 -14.74 4.67 -4.73
C GLN A 173 -14.42 5.60 -5.92
N GLY A 174 -13.89 5.07 -7.04
CA GLY A 174 -13.58 5.83 -8.26
C GLY A 174 -12.23 6.56 -8.24
N LEU A 175 -11.34 6.19 -7.32
CA LEU A 175 -9.99 6.76 -7.17
C LEU A 175 -8.88 5.96 -7.87
#